data_AF-A0A958I6S7-F1
#
_entry.id   AF-A0A958I6S7-F1
#
_cell.length_a   1.000
_cell.length_b   1.000
_cell.length_c   1.000
_cell.angle_alpha   90.00
_cell.angle_beta   90.00
_cell.angle_gamma   90.00
#
_symmetry.space_group_name_H-M   'P 1'
#
loop_
_entity.id
_entity.type
_entity.pdbx_description
1 polymer ?
#
loop_
_entity_poly.entity_id
_entity_poly.type
_entity_poly.pdbx_seq_one_letter_code
_entity_poly.pdbx_strand_id
1 'polypeptide(L)' 'MAALEKMPGHTRLYRRGATYYHRAAVPKDIVKTYGRVEETFSLRTKDRAEALIRVKIEAVRVDK' A
#
# COMPACT_ATOMS: atom_id res chain seq x y z
N MET A 1 -13.08 8.63 -11.62
CA MET A 1 -12.44 7.94 -10.47
C MET A 1 -10.94 8.11 -10.61
N ALA A 2 -10.23 8.63 -9.60
CA ALA A 2 -8.77 8.76 -9.68
C ALA A 2 -8.10 7.37 -9.65
N ALA A 3 -7.08 7.17 -10.48
CA ALA A 3 -6.28 5.97 -10.49
C ALA A 3 -5.35 5.90 -9.26
N LEU A 4 -4.80 4.71 -8.98
CA LEU A 4 -3.83 4.51 -7.92
C LEU A 4 -2.42 4.78 -8.47
N GLU A 5 -1.82 5.91 -8.08
CA GLU A 5 -0.54 6.38 -8.58
C GLU A 5 0.61 5.96 -7.66
N LYS A 6 1.70 5.44 -8.24
CA LYS A 6 2.88 5.04 -7.47
C LYS A 6 3.64 6.29 -7.02
N MET A 7 3.95 6.37 -5.73
CA MET A 7 4.63 7.53 -5.14
C MET A 7 6.12 7.24 -4.90
N PRO A 8 7.01 8.23 -5.09
CA PRO A 8 8.41 8.09 -4.73
C PRO A 8 8.61 8.04 -3.21
N GLY A 9 9.67 7.37 -2.76
CA GLY A 9 10.08 7.28 -1.36
C GLY A 9 9.76 5.94 -0.68
N HIS A 10 8.84 5.14 -1.22
CA HIS A 10 8.64 3.76 -0.77
C HIS A 10 7.98 2.91 -1.86
N THR A 11 8.43 1.66 -2.05
CA THR A 11 7.96 0.76 -3.13
C THR A 11 6.47 0.43 -3.04
N ARG A 12 5.96 0.38 -1.80
CA ARG A 12 4.55 0.07 -1.47
C ARG A 12 3.67 1.31 -1.25
N LEU A 13 4.16 2.53 -1.47
CA LEU A 13 3.39 3.76 -1.27
C LEU A 13 2.70 4.19 -2.56
N TYR A 14 1.39 4.39 -2.46
CA TYR A 14 0.56 4.83 -3.56
C TYR A 14 -0.36 5.96 -3.13
N ARG A 15 -0.92 6.71 -4.09
CA ARG A 15 -1.86 7.80 -3.86
C ARG A 15 -3.07 7.64 -4.77
N ARG A 16 -4.25 7.97 -4.25
CA ARG A 16 -5.49 8.06 -5.04
C ARG A 16 -6.23 9.33 -4.65
N GLY A 17 -6.27 10.28 -5.57
CA GLY A 17 -6.79 11.62 -5.29
C GLY A 17 -5.95 12.31 -4.21
N ALA A 18 -6.53 12.57 -3.04
CA ALA A 18 -5.82 13.21 -1.93
C ALA A 18 -5.25 12.22 -0.89
N THR A 19 -5.65 10.94 -0.92
CA THR A 19 -5.35 9.99 0.15
C THR A 19 -4.24 9.03 -0.25
N TYR A 20 -3.34 8.74 0.70
CA TYR A 20 -2.27 7.76 0.53
C TYR A 20 -2.72 6.34 0.90
N TYR A 21 -2.14 5.36 0.21
CA TYR A 21 -2.44 3.95 0.30
C TYR A 21 -1.16 3.12 0.38
N HIS A 22 -1.22 2.02 1.13
CA HIS A 22 -0.28 0.92 1.06
C HIS A 22 -0.77 -0.08 0.02
N ARG A 23 0.12 -0.58 -0.83
CA ARG A 23 -0.18 -1.68 -1.76
C ARG A 23 0.95 -2.69 -1.74
N ALA A 24 0.62 -3.94 -1.42
CA ALA A 24 1.52 -5.09 -1.47
C ALA A 24 1.00 -6.11 -2.47
N ALA A 25 1.87 -6.64 -3.32
CA ALA A 25 1.54 -7.74 -4.21
C ALA A 25 1.62 -9.06 -3.44
N VAL A 26 0.64 -9.93 -3.65
CA VAL A 26 0.66 -11.29 -3.09
C VAL A 26 1.45 -12.20 -4.05
N PRO A 27 2.42 -12.99 -3.55
CA PRO A 27 3.15 -13.95 -4.39
C PRO A 27 2.22 -14.92 -5.11
N LYS A 28 2.46 -15.14 -6.41
CA LYS A 28 1.56 -15.92 -7.30
C LYS A 28 1.31 -17.34 -6.81
N ASP A 29 2.32 -17.93 -6.20
CA ASP A 29 2.34 -19.25 -5.57
C ASP A 29 1.28 -19.41 -4.48
N ILE A 30 0.95 -18.35 -3.73
CA ILE A 30 -0.04 -18.39 -2.65
C ILE A 30 -1.35 -17.66 -2.98
N VAL A 31 -1.50 -17.04 -4.15
CA VAL A 31 -2.73 -16.29 -4.51
C VAL A 31 -3.99 -17.15 -4.35
N LYS A 32 -3.92 -18.43 -4.73
CA LYS A 32 -5.08 -19.35 -4.65
C LYS A 32 -5.52 -19.62 -3.22
N THR A 33 -4.57 -19.73 -2.29
CA THR A 33 -4.82 -19.97 -0.86
C THR A 33 -5.13 -18.68 -0.10
N TYR A 34 -4.50 -17.57 -0.48
CA TYR A 34 -4.69 -16.26 0.13
C TYR A 34 -5.98 -15.56 -0.34
N GLY A 35 -6.49 -15.91 -1.53
CA GLY A 35 -7.77 -15.44 -2.05
C GLY A 35 -7.77 -14.03 -2.65
N ARG A 36 -6.60 -13.37 -2.72
CA ARG A 36 -6.41 -12.04 -3.31
C ARG A 36 -5.06 -11.94 -4.01
N VAL A 37 -4.99 -11.12 -5.05
CA VAL A 37 -3.77 -10.86 -5.83
C VAL A 37 -2.92 -9.73 -5.25
N GLU A 38 -3.57 -8.78 -4.57
CA GLU A 38 -2.94 -7.61 -4.00
C GLU A 38 -3.66 -7.22 -2.73
N GLU A 39 -2.90 -6.75 -1.76
CA GLU A 39 -3.42 -6.20 -0.53
C GLU A 39 -3.25 -4.68 -0.55
N THR A 40 -4.37 -3.96 -0.45
CA THR A 40 -4.39 -2.50 -0.51
C THR A 40 -5.10 -1.91 0.70
N PHE A 41 -4.41 -1.04 1.43
CA PHE A 41 -4.96 -0.37 2.62
C PHE A 41 -4.84 1.13 2.51
N SER A 42 -5.85 1.84 3.01
CA SER A 42 -5.76 3.30 3.17
C SER A 42 -4.84 3.62 4.34
N LEU A 43 -3.83 4.47 4.10
CA LEU A 43 -3.00 5.04 5.16
C LEU A 43 -3.74 6.16 5.90
N ARG A 44 -4.98 6.48 5.50
CA ARG A 44 -5.88 7.46 6.15
C ARG A 44 -5.21 8.81 6.41
N THR A 45 -4.35 9.24 5.49
CA THR A 45 -3.71 10.54 5.55
C THR A 45 -3.59 11.14 4.15
N LYS A 46 -3.58 12.47 4.12
CA LYS A 46 -3.29 13.29 2.94
C LYS A 46 -1.89 13.90 3.01
N ASP A 47 -1.22 13.79 4.15
CA ASP A 47 0.13 14.30 4.34
C ASP A 47 1.16 13.27 3.86
N ARG A 48 2.14 13.74 3.08
CA ARG A 48 3.15 12.86 2.48
C ARG A 48 4.14 12.35 3.51
N ALA A 49 4.57 13.19 4.45
CA ALA A 49 5.57 12.81 5.45
C ALA A 49 4.99 11.75 6.40
N GLU A 50 3.76 11.96 6.85
CA GLU A 50 3.01 11.00 7.64
C GLU A 50 2.76 9.69 6.87
N ALA A 51 2.40 9.78 5.59
CA ALA A 51 2.21 8.59 4.76
C ALA A 51 3.48 7.73 4.66
N LEU A 52 4.66 8.35 4.56
CA LEU A 52 5.95 7.66 4.52
C LEU A 52 6.28 6.94 5.84
N ILE A 53 5.82 7.46 6.98
CA ILE A 53 5.98 6.80 8.26
C ILE A 53 5.01 5.62 8.36
N ARG A 54 3.71 5.87 8.09
CA ARG A 54 2.66 4.85 8.18
C ARG A 54 2.89 3.69 7.22
N VAL A 55 3.37 3.94 5.99
CA VAL A 55 3.63 2.87 5.01
C VAL A 55 4.74 1.92 5.47
N LYS A 56 5.75 2.41 6.20
CA LYS A 56 6.82 1.56 6.75
C LYS A 56 6.31 0.66 7.86
N ILE A 57 5.48 1.21 8.74
CA ILE A 57 4.84 0.46 9.83
C ILE A 57 3.95 -0.65 9.26
N GLU A 58 3.08 -0.31 8.31
CA GLU A 58 2.18 -1.28 7.68
C GLU A 58 2.94 -2.31 6.84
N ALA A 59 4.05 -1.94 6.19
CA ALA A 59 4.89 -2.90 5.47
C ALA A 59 5.43 -4.00 6.40
N VAL A 60 5.95 -3.62 7.57
CA VAL A 60 6.44 -4.58 8.58
C VAL A 60 5.29 -5.43 9.13
N ARG A 61 4.11 -4.85 9.30
CA ARG A 61 2.92 -5.57 9.78
C ARG A 61 2.45 -6.64 8.79
N VAL A 62 2.50 -6.34 7.49
CA VAL A 62 2.10 -7.27 6.42
C VAL A 62 3.16 -8.37 6.21
N ASP A 63 4.44 -8.04 6.40
CA ASP A 63 5.54 -8.99 6.21
C ASP A 63 5.75 -9.95 7.40
N LYS A 64 5.03 -9.76 8.51
CA LYS A 64 5.11 -10.58 9.73
C LYS A 64 4.12 -11.75 9.71
#